data_AF-A0A2H3E016-F1
#
_entry.id   AF-A0A2H3E016-F1
#
_cell.length_a   1.000
_cell.length_b   1.000
_cell.length_c   1.000
_cell.angle_alpha   90.00
_cell.angle_beta   90.00
_cell.angle_gamma   90.00
#
_symmetry.space_group_name_H-M   'P 1'
#
loop_
_entity.id
_entity.type
_entity.pdbx_description
1 polymer ?
#
loop_
_entity_poly.entity_id
_entity_poly.type
_entity_poly.pdbx_seq_one_letter_code
_entity_poly.pdbx_strand_id
1 'polypeptide(L)'
;NYEDKFPEDPMYEETMPNARVWRTHQVEGAIHDANMVEEIRDNVDVLLVFAGLFSAVVTTFVVQTSQNLQADYAQVSASLLFELLLVQRAIANGSPVETIPVSSLNPQTAFVPAATDVWVNGLWFVSLFLSLTTALVAVLVKQWLHHYVVLPSGTPRDRCFVRQYRYLGFQKWRVEVIVGVLPVLMHLALALFFIGLSLFLHPL
;
A
#
# COMPACT_ATOMS: atom_id res chain seq x y z
N ASN A 1 -33.11 -23.75 19.59
CA ASN A 1 -33.15 -25.10 20.18
C ASN A 1 -32.51 -26.06 19.18
N TYR A 2 -31.37 -26.68 19.52
CA TYR A 2 -30.64 -27.57 18.59
C TYR A 2 -31.30 -28.95 18.44
N GLU A 3 -32.17 -29.31 19.37
CA GLU A 3 -32.98 -30.55 19.35
C GLU A 3 -34.07 -30.48 18.28
N ASP A 4 -34.66 -29.30 18.05
CA ASP A 4 -35.65 -29.11 16.99
C ASP A 4 -35.00 -29.05 15.58
N LYS A 5 -33.73 -28.66 15.50
CA LYS A 5 -33.02 -28.45 14.22
C LYS A 5 -32.27 -29.70 13.74
N PHE A 6 -31.84 -30.55 14.65
CA PHE A 6 -31.18 -31.81 14.34
C PHE A 6 -31.77 -32.94 15.21
N PRO A 7 -32.54 -33.87 14.63
CA PRO A 7 -33.11 -34.99 15.38
C PRO A 7 -32.00 -35.91 15.90
N GLU A 8 -32.29 -36.64 16.98
CA GLU A 8 -31.37 -37.63 17.54
C GLU A 8 -31.02 -38.70 16.52
N ASP A 9 -29.74 -39.08 16.50
CA ASP A 9 -29.30 -40.18 15.64
C ASP A 9 -29.79 -41.51 16.22
N PRO A 10 -30.04 -42.53 15.38
CA PRO A 10 -30.38 -43.86 15.86
C PRO A 10 -29.28 -44.43 16.77
N MET A 11 -29.65 -45.31 17.70
CA MET A 11 -28.69 -45.92 18.62
C MET A 11 -27.56 -46.61 17.84
N TYR A 12 -26.32 -46.34 18.23
CA TYR A 12 -25.05 -46.75 17.56
C TYR A 12 -24.66 -45.98 16.28
N GLU A 13 -25.45 -44.99 15.84
CA GLU A 13 -25.14 -44.19 14.64
C GLU A 13 -24.51 -42.82 14.93
N GLU A 14 -24.30 -42.49 16.22
CA GLU A 14 -23.84 -41.18 16.71
C GLU A 14 -22.44 -40.76 16.22
N THR A 15 -21.64 -41.70 15.70
CA THR A 15 -20.30 -41.42 15.16
C THR A 15 -20.23 -41.54 13.63
N MET A 16 -21.35 -41.84 12.96
CA MET A 16 -21.37 -42.01 11.51
C MET A 16 -21.02 -40.72 10.77
N PRO A 17 -20.60 -40.79 9.49
CA PRO A 17 -20.24 -39.61 8.70
C PRO A 17 -21.34 -38.53 8.59
N ASN A 18 -22.60 -38.93 8.79
CA ASN A 18 -23.79 -38.07 8.78
C ASN A 18 -24.37 -37.80 10.19
N ALA A 19 -23.67 -38.17 11.26
CA ALA A 19 -24.16 -37.99 12.62
C ALA A 19 -24.49 -36.52 12.93
N ARG A 20 -25.45 -36.32 13.82
CA ARG A 20 -25.91 -35.04 14.37
C ARG A 20 -24.76 -34.18 14.85
N VAL A 21 -23.73 -34.76 15.46
CA VAL A 21 -22.54 -34.02 15.93
C VAL A 21 -21.82 -33.30 14.79
N TRP A 22 -21.61 -33.96 13.64
CA TRP A 22 -20.95 -33.36 12.48
C TRP A 22 -21.83 -32.32 11.80
N ARG A 23 -23.14 -32.56 11.73
CA ARG A 23 -24.12 -31.61 11.18
C ARG A 23 -24.20 -30.34 12.04
N THR A 24 -24.22 -30.49 13.36
CA THR A 24 -24.24 -29.38 14.30
C THR A 24 -22.93 -28.60 14.24
N HIS A 25 -21.78 -29.28 14.31
CA HIS A 25 -20.46 -28.66 14.22
C HIS A 25 -20.25 -27.92 12.89
N GLN A 26 -20.77 -28.46 11.79
CA GLN A 26 -20.71 -27.80 10.48
C GLN A 26 -21.50 -26.49 10.47
N VAL A 27 -22.70 -26.46 11.05
CA VAL A 27 -23.53 -25.26 11.09
C VAL A 27 -22.93 -24.20 12.00
N GLU A 28 -22.52 -24.58 13.21
CA GLU A 28 -21.85 -23.64 14.12
C GLU A 28 -20.54 -23.13 13.54
N GLY A 29 -19.78 -24.02 12.92
CA GLY A 29 -18.55 -23.67 12.22
C GLY A 29 -18.76 -22.69 11.08
N ALA A 30 -19.79 -22.91 10.26
CA ALA A 30 -20.13 -22.01 9.17
C ALA A 30 -20.55 -20.61 9.66
N ILE A 31 -21.26 -20.51 10.78
CA ILE A 31 -21.63 -19.22 11.38
C ILE A 31 -20.39 -18.49 11.87
N HIS A 32 -19.51 -19.17 12.60
CA HIS A 32 -18.26 -18.57 13.09
C HIS A 32 -17.36 -18.10 11.93
N ASP A 33 -17.16 -18.97 10.92
CA ASP A 33 -16.33 -18.66 9.76
C ASP A 33 -16.91 -17.51 8.95
N ALA A 34 -18.23 -17.47 8.75
CA ALA A 34 -18.89 -16.39 8.04
C ALA A 34 -18.66 -15.04 8.73
N ASN A 35 -18.88 -14.97 10.06
CA ASN A 35 -18.68 -13.75 10.83
C ASN A 35 -17.21 -13.27 10.78
N MET A 36 -16.26 -14.19 11.01
CA MET A 36 -14.83 -13.87 10.96
C MET A 36 -14.39 -13.39 9.57
N VAL A 37 -14.83 -14.08 8.51
CA VAL A 37 -14.44 -13.75 7.13
C VAL A 37 -15.07 -12.43 6.69
N GLU A 38 -16.32 -12.17 7.06
CA GLU A 38 -17.01 -10.91 6.76
C GLU A 38 -16.27 -9.74 7.42
N GLU A 39 -15.94 -9.83 8.71
CA GLU A 39 -15.20 -8.78 9.41
C GLU A 39 -13.83 -8.50 8.77
N ILE A 40 -13.06 -9.55 8.46
CA ILE A 40 -11.74 -9.37 7.84
C ILE A 40 -11.90 -8.77 6.43
N ARG A 41 -12.87 -9.27 5.65
CA ARG A 41 -13.09 -8.81 4.27
C ARG A 41 -13.45 -7.32 4.26
N ASP A 42 -14.38 -6.91 5.11
CA ASP A 42 -14.86 -5.52 5.16
C ASP A 42 -13.73 -4.57 5.57
N ASN A 43 -12.89 -4.96 6.55
CA ASN A 43 -11.70 -4.19 6.94
C ASN A 43 -10.69 -4.07 5.79
N VAL A 44 -10.41 -5.19 5.10
CA VAL A 44 -9.48 -5.23 3.98
C VAL A 44 -10.00 -4.45 2.77
N ASP A 45 -11.32 -4.46 2.53
CA ASP A 45 -11.98 -3.68 1.47
C ASP A 45 -11.75 -2.18 1.64
N VAL A 46 -12.03 -1.67 2.84
CA VAL A 46 -11.80 -0.25 3.19
C VAL A 46 -10.33 0.10 3.02
N LEU A 47 -9.42 -0.76 3.51
CA LEU A 47 -7.99 -0.51 3.43
C LEU A 47 -7.48 -0.49 2.00
N LEU A 48 -8.00 -1.37 1.13
CA LEU A 48 -7.59 -1.44 -0.27
C LEU A 48 -8.00 -0.19 -1.05
N VAL A 49 -9.23 0.30 -0.84
CA VAL A 49 -9.70 1.56 -1.42
C VAL A 49 -8.83 2.72 -0.95
N PHE A 50 -8.58 2.78 0.36
CA PHE A 50 -7.75 3.81 0.96
C PHE A 50 -6.32 3.78 0.39
N ALA A 51 -5.68 2.61 0.33
CA ALA A 51 -4.34 2.45 -0.23
C ALA A 51 -4.28 2.82 -1.71
N GLY A 52 -5.30 2.48 -2.51
CA GLY A 52 -5.37 2.87 -3.93
C GLY A 52 -5.42 4.39 -4.11
N LEU A 53 -6.34 5.06 -3.40
CA LEU A 53 -6.51 6.51 -3.46
C LEU A 53 -5.26 7.24 -2.95
N PHE A 54 -4.72 6.81 -1.81
CA PHE A 54 -3.50 7.39 -1.25
C PHE A 54 -2.31 7.21 -2.19
N SER A 55 -2.12 6.02 -2.78
CA SER A 55 -1.04 5.78 -3.75
C SER A 55 -1.15 6.71 -4.96
N ALA A 56 -2.37 6.96 -5.46
CA ALA A 56 -2.58 7.90 -6.56
C ALA A 56 -2.16 9.33 -6.18
N VAL A 57 -2.55 9.80 -4.98
CA VAL A 57 -2.13 11.11 -4.48
C VAL A 57 -0.62 11.18 -4.31
N VAL A 58 0.02 10.20 -3.65
CA VAL A 58 1.48 10.22 -3.48
C VAL A 58 2.20 10.15 -4.83
N THR A 59 1.66 9.43 -5.81
CA THR A 59 2.24 9.34 -7.15
C THR A 59 2.27 10.70 -7.84
N THR A 60 1.23 11.55 -7.71
CA THR A 60 1.25 12.88 -8.34
C THR A 60 2.36 13.76 -7.76
N PHE A 61 2.54 13.71 -6.43
CA PHE A 61 3.64 14.41 -5.76
C PHE A 61 5.00 13.89 -6.20
N VAL A 62 5.21 12.56 -6.24
CA VAL A 62 6.46 11.94 -6.67
C VAL A 62 6.79 12.28 -8.13
N VAL A 63 5.81 12.25 -9.04
CA VAL A 63 6.02 12.64 -10.45
C VAL A 63 6.46 14.08 -10.56
N GLN A 64 5.90 14.98 -9.76
CA GLN A 64 6.28 16.39 -9.76
C GLN A 64 7.67 16.61 -9.14
N THR A 65 7.97 16.06 -7.97
CA THR A 65 9.23 16.33 -7.27
C THR A 65 10.41 15.52 -7.77
N SER A 66 10.18 14.40 -8.46
CA SER A 66 11.27 13.65 -9.09
C SER A 66 11.95 14.43 -10.20
N GLN A 67 11.24 15.40 -10.82
CA GLN A 67 11.83 16.32 -11.79
C GLN A 67 12.86 17.24 -11.15
N ASN A 68 12.70 17.60 -9.86
CA ASN A 68 13.68 18.40 -9.11
C ASN A 68 15.01 17.65 -8.87
N LEU A 69 15.04 16.32 -9.07
CA LEU A 69 16.26 15.52 -8.99
C LEU A 69 17.04 15.50 -10.32
N GLN A 70 16.61 16.28 -11.31
CA GLN A 70 17.28 16.43 -12.59
C GLN A 70 17.64 17.89 -12.85
N ALA A 71 18.64 18.10 -13.71
CA ALA A 71 19.05 19.44 -14.09
C ALA A 71 17.93 20.16 -14.88
N ASP A 72 17.55 21.35 -14.43
CA ASP A 72 16.61 22.20 -15.15
C ASP A 72 17.31 22.94 -16.29
N TYR A 73 17.29 22.34 -17.49
CA TYR A 73 17.84 22.96 -18.70
C TYR A 73 17.12 24.25 -19.10
N ALA A 74 15.85 24.44 -18.71
CA ALA A 74 15.14 25.70 -18.96
C ALA A 74 15.76 26.81 -18.10
N GLN A 75 16.01 26.55 -16.82
CA GLN A 75 16.71 27.50 -15.95
C GLN A 75 18.15 27.78 -16.42
N VAL A 76 18.89 26.74 -16.83
CA VAL A 76 20.24 26.91 -17.43
C VAL A 76 20.15 27.82 -18.67
N SER A 77 19.22 27.55 -19.60
CA SER A 77 19.06 28.36 -20.80
C SER A 77 18.67 29.81 -20.50
N ALA A 78 17.79 30.05 -19.53
CA ALA A 78 17.40 31.38 -19.09
C ALA A 78 18.59 32.15 -18.49
N SER A 79 19.42 31.49 -17.69
CA SER A 79 20.63 32.09 -17.10
C SER A 79 21.65 32.51 -18.17
N LEU A 80 21.89 31.66 -19.17
CA LEU A 80 22.81 31.95 -20.27
C LEU A 80 22.26 33.04 -21.21
N LEU A 81 20.95 33.06 -21.45
CA LEU A 81 20.31 34.14 -22.20
C LEU A 81 20.41 35.48 -21.46
N PHE A 82 20.27 35.48 -20.14
CA PHE A 82 20.45 36.69 -19.33
C PHE A 82 21.90 37.18 -19.38
N GLU A 83 22.89 36.29 -19.29
CA GLU A 83 24.30 36.63 -19.47
C GLU A 83 24.54 37.24 -20.87
N LEU A 84 23.99 36.63 -21.92
CA LEU A 84 24.10 37.15 -23.29
C LEU A 84 23.49 38.56 -23.43
N LEU A 85 22.35 38.82 -22.79
CA LEU A 85 21.75 40.16 -22.75
C LEU A 85 22.64 41.18 -22.03
N LEU A 86 23.31 40.79 -20.95
CA LEU A 86 24.27 41.66 -20.24
C LEU A 86 25.49 41.96 -21.10
N VAL A 87 26.02 40.96 -21.82
CA VAL A 87 27.12 41.12 -22.80
C VAL A 87 26.74 42.12 -23.89
N GLN A 88 25.55 41.98 -24.48
CA GLN A 88 25.07 42.93 -25.50
C GLN A 88 24.95 44.35 -24.95
N ARG A 89 24.46 44.54 -23.72
CA ARG A 89 24.38 45.86 -23.08
C ARG A 89 25.74 46.47 -22.80
N ALA A 90 26.71 45.68 -22.34
CA ALA A 90 28.07 46.17 -22.09
C ALA A 90 28.74 46.63 -23.39
N ILE A 91 28.60 45.87 -24.47
CA ILE A 91 29.10 46.24 -25.81
C ILE A 91 28.48 47.56 -26.26
N ALA A 92 27.16 47.71 -26.13
CA ALA A 92 26.46 48.94 -26.50
C ALA A 92 26.91 50.17 -25.68
N ASN A 93 27.28 49.96 -24.41
CA ASN A 93 27.73 51.01 -23.50
C ASN A 93 29.24 51.24 -23.52
N GLY A 94 30.01 50.51 -24.33
CA GLY A 94 31.47 50.57 -24.35
C GLY A 94 32.16 50.07 -23.07
N SER A 95 31.45 49.28 -22.25
CA SER A 95 31.97 48.70 -21.01
C SER A 95 32.76 47.42 -21.31
N PRO A 96 33.89 47.16 -20.63
CA PRO A 96 34.64 45.93 -20.80
C PRO A 96 33.85 44.71 -20.32
N VAL A 97 33.93 43.62 -21.09
CA VAL A 97 33.18 42.36 -20.86
C VAL A 97 33.51 41.72 -19.51
N GLU A 98 34.72 41.95 -18.98
CA GLU A 98 35.16 41.47 -17.66
C GLU A 98 34.32 42.00 -16.48
N THR A 99 33.53 43.06 -16.69
CA THR A 99 32.62 43.59 -15.66
C THR A 99 31.32 42.79 -15.53
N ILE A 100 31.07 41.84 -16.44
CA ILE A 100 29.84 41.05 -16.45
C ILE A 100 30.05 39.80 -15.59
N PRO A 101 29.17 39.54 -14.62
CA PRO A 101 29.21 38.29 -13.87
C PRO A 101 28.89 37.12 -14.81
N VAL A 102 29.79 36.14 -14.86
CA VAL A 102 29.57 34.86 -15.54
C VAL A 102 28.37 34.14 -14.92
N SER A 103 27.57 33.46 -15.75
CA SER A 103 26.43 32.69 -15.25
C SER A 103 26.90 31.62 -14.26
N SER A 104 26.18 31.50 -13.14
CA SER A 104 26.43 30.46 -12.13
C SER A 104 26.00 29.07 -12.59
N LEU A 105 25.18 28.97 -13.64
CA LEU A 105 24.76 27.71 -14.26
C LEU A 105 25.35 27.58 -15.66
N ASN A 106 26.06 26.48 -15.93
CA ASN A 106 26.55 26.17 -17.26
C ASN A 106 26.29 24.69 -17.63
N PRO A 107 26.40 24.28 -18.90
CA PRO A 107 26.16 22.89 -19.31
C PRO A 107 27.20 21.88 -18.80
N GLN A 108 28.30 22.36 -18.21
CA GLN A 108 29.42 21.55 -17.70
C GLN A 108 29.42 21.42 -16.17
N THR A 109 28.59 22.19 -15.45
CA THR A 109 28.46 22.11 -14.00
C THR A 109 27.74 20.80 -13.66
N ALA A 110 28.39 19.97 -12.84
CA ALA A 110 27.78 18.75 -12.35
C ALA A 110 26.55 19.10 -11.52
N PHE A 111 25.39 18.58 -11.92
CA PHE A 111 24.15 18.76 -11.18
C PHE A 111 24.22 18.00 -9.85
N VAL A 112 23.99 18.71 -8.75
CA VAL A 112 23.86 18.14 -7.42
C VAL A 112 22.49 18.55 -6.88
N PRO A 113 21.55 17.62 -6.71
CA PRO A 113 20.23 17.92 -6.18
C PRO A 113 20.33 18.41 -4.73
N ALA A 114 19.44 19.29 -4.32
CA ALA A 114 19.40 19.75 -2.95
C ALA A 114 19.10 18.56 -2.01
N ALA A 115 19.76 18.53 -0.85
CA ALA A 115 19.57 17.45 0.12
C ALA A 115 18.08 17.31 0.52
N THR A 116 17.38 18.44 0.65
CA THR A 116 15.93 18.48 0.93
C THR A 116 15.11 17.76 -0.13
N ASP A 117 15.41 17.96 -1.41
CA ASP A 117 14.70 17.32 -2.52
C ASP A 117 14.92 15.81 -2.52
N VAL A 118 16.12 15.35 -2.20
CA VAL A 118 16.45 13.93 -2.08
C VAL A 118 15.68 13.30 -0.92
N TRP A 119 15.64 13.95 0.25
CA TRP A 119 14.91 13.46 1.42
C TRP A 119 13.40 13.41 1.19
N VAL A 120 12.81 14.47 0.62
CA VAL A 120 11.37 14.53 0.32
C VAL A 120 10.97 13.43 -0.65
N ASN A 121 11.69 13.30 -1.77
CA ASN A 121 11.42 12.24 -2.75
C ASN A 121 11.60 10.86 -2.10
N GLY A 122 12.67 10.64 -1.33
CA GLY A 122 12.90 9.37 -0.63
C GLY A 122 11.74 8.99 0.30
N LEU A 123 11.27 9.92 1.13
CA LEU A 123 10.14 9.71 2.05
C LEU A 123 8.86 9.36 1.29
N TRP A 124 8.56 10.07 0.21
CA TRP A 124 7.38 9.81 -0.60
C TRP A 124 7.44 8.51 -1.40
N PHE A 125 8.62 8.13 -1.92
CA PHE A 125 8.81 6.81 -2.52
C PHE A 125 8.60 5.68 -1.51
N VAL A 126 9.14 5.80 -0.30
CA VAL A 126 8.95 4.80 0.76
C VAL A 126 7.47 4.74 1.17
N SER A 127 6.80 5.88 1.33
CA SER A 127 5.37 5.95 1.59
C SER A 127 4.55 5.23 0.51
N LEU A 128 4.84 5.50 -0.76
CA LEU A 128 4.18 4.87 -1.90
C LEU A 128 4.43 3.35 -1.92
N PHE A 129 5.66 2.92 -1.66
CA PHE A 129 6.01 1.50 -1.60
C PHE A 129 5.25 0.75 -0.50
N LEU A 130 5.18 1.33 0.72
CA LEU A 130 4.44 0.75 1.84
C LEU A 130 2.94 0.66 1.54
N SER A 131 2.37 1.69 0.91
CA SER A 131 0.97 1.70 0.47
C SER A 131 0.66 0.61 -0.55
N LEU A 132 1.50 0.47 -1.59
CA LEU A 132 1.35 -0.58 -2.61
C LEU A 132 1.54 -1.99 -2.01
N THR A 133 2.50 -2.15 -1.10
CA THR A 133 2.72 -3.42 -0.39
C THR A 133 1.48 -3.79 0.42
N THR A 134 0.89 -2.82 1.12
CA THR A 134 -0.35 -3.04 1.88
C THR A 134 -1.50 -3.46 0.95
N ALA A 135 -1.68 -2.78 -0.19
CA ALA A 135 -2.68 -3.14 -1.18
C ALA A 135 -2.48 -4.57 -1.73
N LEU A 136 -1.23 -4.94 -2.03
CA LEU A 136 -0.90 -6.29 -2.51
C LEU A 136 -1.24 -7.36 -1.47
N VAL A 137 -0.84 -7.16 -0.22
CA VAL A 137 -1.12 -8.13 0.86
C VAL A 137 -2.61 -8.18 1.18
N ALA A 138 -3.33 -7.06 1.13
CA ALA A 138 -4.79 -7.02 1.23
C ALA A 138 -5.47 -7.92 0.17
N VAL A 139 -5.01 -7.87 -1.09
CA VAL A 139 -5.51 -8.74 -2.15
C VAL A 139 -5.20 -10.21 -1.87
N LEU A 140 -4.00 -10.54 -1.37
CA LEU A 140 -3.65 -11.91 -0.99
C LEU A 140 -4.53 -12.44 0.15
N VAL A 141 -4.79 -11.62 1.18
CA VAL A 141 -5.69 -11.98 2.28
C VAL A 141 -7.08 -12.29 1.73
N LYS A 142 -7.63 -11.46 0.84
CA LYS A 142 -8.92 -11.73 0.19
C LYS A 142 -8.95 -13.07 -0.53
N GLN A 143 -7.87 -13.40 -1.26
CA GLN A 143 -7.78 -14.69 -1.94
C GLN A 143 -7.77 -15.85 -0.96
N TRP A 144 -7.07 -15.73 0.18
CA TRP A 144 -7.06 -16.74 1.23
C TRP A 144 -8.44 -16.92 1.87
N LEU A 145 -9.13 -15.83 2.20
CA LEU A 145 -10.49 -15.86 2.76
C LEU A 145 -11.48 -16.49 1.78
N HIS A 146 -11.37 -16.14 0.49
CA HIS A 146 -12.21 -16.73 -0.54
C HIS A 146 -12.00 -18.25 -0.61
N HIS A 147 -10.75 -18.72 -0.67
CA HIS A 147 -10.45 -20.15 -0.71
C HIS A 147 -10.84 -20.88 0.58
N TYR A 148 -10.78 -20.19 1.73
CA TYR A 148 -11.17 -20.74 3.02
C TYR A 148 -12.67 -21.13 3.05
N VAL A 149 -13.54 -20.23 2.59
CA VAL A 149 -15.01 -20.39 2.64
C VAL A 149 -15.56 -21.36 1.60
N VAL A 150 -14.84 -21.62 0.49
CA VAL A 150 -15.31 -22.55 -0.56
C VAL A 150 -15.56 -23.94 0.01
N LEU A 151 -16.84 -24.33 0.09
CA LEU A 151 -17.26 -25.58 0.71
C LEU A 151 -16.77 -26.79 -0.10
N PRO A 152 -16.07 -27.75 0.53
CA PRO A 152 -15.71 -29.01 -0.13
C PRO A 152 -16.95 -29.88 -0.39
N SER A 153 -16.95 -30.63 -1.49
CA SER A 153 -17.88 -31.73 -1.71
C SER A 153 -17.58 -32.91 -0.77
N GLY A 154 -18.59 -33.70 -0.40
CA GLY A 154 -18.42 -34.86 0.50
C GLY A 154 -19.42 -34.91 1.66
N THR A 155 -19.19 -35.83 2.60
CA THR A 155 -20.03 -36.01 3.80
C THR A 155 -19.83 -34.88 4.82
N PRO A 156 -20.79 -34.63 5.74
CA PRO A 156 -20.65 -33.63 6.81
C PRO A 156 -19.36 -33.81 7.62
N ARG A 157 -18.98 -35.06 7.92
CA ARG A 157 -17.73 -35.39 8.59
C ARG A 157 -16.49 -34.95 7.78
N ASP A 158 -16.42 -35.29 6.49
CA ASP A 158 -15.28 -34.91 5.64
C ASP A 158 -15.14 -33.40 5.52
N ARG A 159 -16.28 -32.69 5.37
CA ARG A 159 -16.32 -31.23 5.34
C ARG A 159 -15.81 -30.61 6.65
N CYS A 160 -16.16 -31.19 7.80
CA CYS A 160 -15.65 -30.75 9.10
C CYS A 160 -14.13 -30.90 9.19
N PHE A 161 -13.57 -32.03 8.75
CA PHE A 161 -12.12 -32.23 8.77
C PHE A 161 -11.37 -31.29 7.83
N VAL A 162 -11.87 -31.08 6.61
CA VAL A 162 -11.23 -30.15 5.67
C VAL A 162 -11.28 -28.71 6.20
N ARG A 163 -12.42 -28.29 6.76
CA ARG A 163 -12.54 -26.99 7.45
C ARG A 163 -11.51 -26.87 8.58
N GLN A 164 -11.43 -27.88 9.45
CA GLN A 164 -10.50 -27.86 10.58
C GLN A 164 -9.04 -27.78 10.10
N TYR A 165 -8.68 -28.54 9.07
CA TYR A 165 -7.34 -28.46 8.47
C TYR A 165 -7.03 -27.06 7.93
N ARG A 166 -7.98 -26.43 7.23
CA ARG A 166 -7.83 -25.05 6.74
C ARG A 166 -7.73 -24.04 7.88
N TYR A 167 -8.52 -24.20 8.93
CA TYR A 167 -8.49 -23.33 10.11
C TYR A 167 -7.15 -23.43 10.85
N LEU A 168 -6.63 -24.65 11.03
CA LEU A 168 -5.29 -24.86 11.58
C LEU A 168 -4.21 -24.25 10.68
N GLY A 169 -4.38 -24.33 9.36
CA GLY A 169 -3.54 -23.62 8.41
C GLY A 169 -3.59 -22.10 8.63
N PHE A 170 -4.78 -21.54 8.71
CA PHE A 170 -5.03 -20.11 8.92
C PHE A 170 -4.34 -19.60 10.22
N GLN A 171 -4.45 -20.37 11.31
CA GLN A 171 -3.77 -20.08 12.57
C GLN A 171 -2.24 -20.24 12.47
N LYS A 172 -1.77 -21.31 11.82
CA LYS A 172 -0.32 -21.58 11.65
C LYS A 172 0.37 -20.48 10.85
N TRP A 173 -0.28 -20.00 9.80
CA TRP A 173 0.20 -18.89 8.97
C TRP A 173 -0.06 -17.51 9.61
N ARG A 174 -0.72 -17.46 10.77
CA ARG A 174 -1.03 -16.24 11.53
C ARG A 174 -1.69 -15.16 10.65
N VAL A 175 -2.68 -15.56 9.86
CA VAL A 175 -3.35 -14.64 8.92
C VAL A 175 -3.97 -13.44 9.65
N GLU A 176 -4.55 -13.65 10.83
CA GLU A 176 -5.08 -12.56 11.67
C GLU A 176 -4.02 -11.51 12.04
N VAL A 177 -2.78 -11.94 12.32
CA VAL A 177 -1.67 -11.03 12.61
C VAL A 177 -1.30 -10.24 11.36
N ILE A 178 -1.25 -10.88 10.20
CA ILE A 178 -0.97 -10.21 8.92
C ILE A 178 -2.03 -9.14 8.67
N VAL A 179 -3.32 -9.48 8.83
CA VAL A 179 -4.44 -8.54 8.70
C VAL A 179 -4.29 -7.37 9.66
N GLY A 180 -3.95 -7.64 10.93
CA GLY A 180 -3.75 -6.59 11.94
C GLY A 180 -2.56 -5.67 11.67
N VAL A 181 -1.54 -6.12 10.94
CA VAL A 181 -0.37 -5.32 10.55
C VAL A 181 -0.67 -4.39 9.37
N LEU A 182 -1.63 -4.73 8.50
CA LEU A 182 -1.92 -3.93 7.31
C LEU A 182 -2.32 -2.48 7.64
N PRO A 183 -3.24 -2.19 8.58
CA PRO A 183 -3.51 -0.83 9.00
C PRO A 183 -2.25 -0.11 9.49
N VAL A 184 -1.39 -0.77 10.26
CA VAL A 184 -0.16 -0.17 10.80
C VAL A 184 0.78 0.29 9.67
N LEU A 185 0.94 -0.53 8.63
CA LEU A 185 1.72 -0.17 7.45
C LEU A 185 1.13 1.05 6.73
N MET A 186 -0.20 1.14 6.61
CA MET A 186 -0.85 2.31 6.04
C MET A 186 -0.67 3.58 6.87
N HIS A 187 -0.78 3.49 8.20
CA HIS A 187 -0.54 4.63 9.08
C HIS A 187 0.91 5.10 9.02
N LEU A 188 1.86 4.16 8.92
CA LEU A 188 3.28 4.49 8.72
C LEU A 188 3.50 5.20 7.37
N ALA A 189 2.88 4.71 6.30
CA ALA A 189 2.96 5.35 4.99
C ALA A 189 2.43 6.79 5.04
N LEU A 190 1.27 7.02 5.67
CA LEU A 190 0.70 8.35 5.88
C LEU A 190 1.65 9.26 6.68
N ALA A 191 2.23 8.75 7.78
CA ALA A 191 3.15 9.52 8.59
C ALA A 191 4.37 9.97 7.80
N LEU A 192 4.98 9.07 7.01
CA LEU A 192 6.10 9.39 6.13
C LEU A 192 5.72 10.43 5.07
N PHE A 193 4.52 10.32 4.49
CA PHE A 193 4.02 11.31 3.54
C PHE A 193 3.88 12.69 4.17
N PHE A 194 3.28 12.79 5.36
CA PHE A 194 3.14 14.07 6.06
C PHE A 194 4.49 14.68 6.45
N ILE A 195 5.45 13.87 6.90
CA ILE A 195 6.82 14.36 7.17
C ILE A 195 7.44 14.93 5.88
N GLY A 196 7.31 14.21 4.75
CA GLY A 196 7.78 14.70 3.46
C GLY A 196 7.06 15.98 3.02
N LEU A 197 5.76 16.10 3.29
CA LEU A 197 4.96 17.29 2.99
C LEU A 197 5.42 18.50 3.82
N SER A 198 5.68 18.32 5.12
CA SER A 198 6.20 19.38 5.98
C SER A 198 7.58 19.86 5.53
N LEU A 199 8.46 18.94 5.12
CA LEU A 199 9.78 19.29 4.59
C LEU A 199 9.68 20.02 3.24
N PHE A 200 8.75 19.60 2.38
CA PHE A 200 8.49 20.26 1.10
C PHE A 200 7.93 21.68 1.25
N LEU A 201 7.09 21.92 2.26
CA LEU A 201 6.47 23.23 2.52
C LEU A 201 7.35 24.19 3.31
N HIS A 202 8.35 23.71 4.06
CA HIS A 202 9.22 24.57 4.87
C HIS A 202 9.95 25.68 4.07
N PRO A 203 10.49 25.43 2.85
CA PRO A 203 11.16 26.46 2.07
C PRO A 203 10.22 27.31 1.18
N LEU A 204 8.92 26.99 1.12
CA LEU A 204 7.90 27.73 0.36
C LEU A 204 7.38 28.94 1.15
#